data_AF-D0NK10-F1
#
_entry.id   AF-D0NK10-F1
#
_cell.length_a   1.000
_cell.length_b   1.000
_cell.length_c   1.000
_cell.angle_alpha   90.00
_cell.angle_beta   90.00
_cell.angle_gamma   90.00
#
_symmetry.space_group_name_H-M   'P 1'
#
loop_
_entity.id
_entity.type
_entity.pdbx_description
1 polymer ?
#
loop_
_entity_poly.entity_id
_entity_poly.type
_entity_poly.pdbx_seq_one_letter_code
_entity_poly.pdbx_strand_id
1 'polypeptide(L)'
;MTLKLYANLVSQPCRAVQWVMRLKHLEHELVLTEFGSRTFTSAEFLALNPNGLIPVLQDGDFALFESSAILVYLAEKFKWTDLYPRDVHAHAKVNQYLHWHHTNARQITMTVLVPLKRIKQNKQLPDDIVLVKEAPALLAKLLKLIETFLVKDFIAETNTPTLADFAAYCEFVQIELMGIFELSDYPKFSAWMQRMKKLPMHDEIHATLNEFLADLGLKTKAKAKEEATADP
;
A
#
# COMPACT_ATOMS: atom_id res chain seq x y z
N MET A 1 -0.25 -5.79 -27.63
CA MET A 1 0.95 -5.55 -26.81
C MET A 1 0.54 -5.73 -25.36
N THR A 2 1.26 -6.54 -24.59
CA THR A 2 0.88 -6.95 -23.23
C THR A 2 1.44 -5.97 -22.22
N LEU A 3 0.61 -5.51 -21.28
CA LEU A 3 1.07 -4.70 -20.15
C LEU A 3 1.99 -5.53 -19.25
N LYS A 4 3.06 -4.93 -18.74
CA LYS A 4 3.92 -5.53 -17.70
C LYS A 4 3.94 -4.65 -16.47
N LEU A 5 3.84 -5.27 -15.29
CA LEU A 5 4.06 -4.61 -14.02
C LEU A 5 5.30 -5.22 -13.34
N TYR A 6 6.35 -4.44 -13.20
CA TYR A 6 7.50 -4.79 -12.37
C TYR A 6 7.18 -4.43 -10.92
N ALA A 7 7.18 -5.42 -10.04
CA ALA A 7 6.66 -5.26 -8.69
C ALA A 7 7.31 -6.22 -7.67
N ASN A 8 7.18 -5.89 -6.40
CA ASN A 8 7.35 -6.81 -5.27
C ASN A 8 6.13 -6.62 -4.35
N LEU A 9 5.38 -7.67 -4.06
CA LEU A 9 4.10 -7.55 -3.34
C LEU A 9 4.25 -7.37 -1.82
N VAL A 10 5.45 -7.35 -1.26
CA VAL A 10 5.68 -6.77 0.07
C VAL A 10 5.52 -5.24 0.01
N SER A 11 5.93 -4.63 -1.10
CA SER A 11 5.89 -3.18 -1.33
C SER A 11 4.45 -2.66 -1.42
N GLN A 12 4.05 -1.77 -0.51
CA GLN A 12 2.78 -1.03 -0.56
C GLN A 12 2.42 -0.46 -1.95
N PRO A 13 3.32 0.26 -2.65
CA PRO A 13 2.93 0.95 -3.89
C PRO A 13 2.68 -0.05 -5.02
N CYS A 14 3.38 -1.19 -4.99
CA CYS A 14 3.18 -2.29 -5.91
C CYS A 14 1.84 -2.98 -5.65
N ARG A 15 1.52 -3.25 -4.38
CA ARG A 15 0.21 -3.82 -4.00
C ARG A 15 -0.94 -2.92 -4.45
N ALA A 16 -0.85 -1.61 -4.27
CA ALA A 16 -1.90 -0.69 -4.70
C ALA A 16 -2.19 -0.79 -6.21
N VAL A 17 -1.14 -0.75 -7.05
CA VAL A 17 -1.27 -0.91 -8.50
C VAL A 17 -1.81 -2.29 -8.87
N GLN A 18 -1.18 -3.34 -8.33
CA GLN A 18 -1.56 -4.73 -8.64
C GLN A 18 -3.01 -5.01 -8.23
N TRP A 19 -3.45 -4.48 -7.09
CA TRP A 19 -4.81 -4.66 -6.61
C TRP A 19 -5.82 -4.07 -7.58
N VAL A 20 -5.60 -2.83 -8.00
CA VAL A 20 -6.51 -2.17 -8.96
C VAL A 20 -6.51 -2.91 -10.30
N MET A 21 -5.35 -3.31 -10.82
CA MET A 21 -5.29 -4.08 -12.08
C MET A 21 -6.07 -5.40 -11.98
N ARG A 22 -5.91 -6.14 -10.87
CA ARG A 22 -6.61 -7.41 -10.62
C ARG A 22 -8.11 -7.22 -10.39
N LEU A 23 -8.50 -6.21 -9.63
CA LEU A 23 -9.90 -5.85 -9.38
C LEU A 23 -10.63 -5.49 -10.68
N LYS A 24 -9.95 -4.86 -11.62
CA LYS A 24 -10.49 -4.50 -12.93
C LYS A 24 -10.32 -5.59 -13.99
N HIS A 25 -9.89 -6.79 -13.58
CA HIS A 25 -9.64 -7.93 -14.46
C HIS A 25 -8.74 -7.59 -15.65
N LEU A 26 -7.78 -6.68 -15.45
CA LEU A 26 -6.86 -6.26 -16.48
C LEU A 26 -5.78 -7.32 -16.67
N GLU A 27 -5.71 -7.91 -17.85
CA GLU A 27 -4.65 -8.84 -18.21
C GLU A 27 -3.29 -8.13 -18.31
N HIS A 28 -2.29 -8.66 -17.62
CA HIS A 28 -0.93 -8.15 -17.60
C HIS A 28 0.05 -9.24 -17.15
N GLU A 29 1.31 -9.08 -17.53
CA GLU A 29 2.42 -9.85 -16.98
C GLU A 29 2.88 -9.20 -15.67
N LEU A 30 2.86 -9.96 -14.58
CA LEU A 30 3.44 -9.53 -13.30
C LEU A 30 4.90 -10.01 -13.24
N VAL A 31 5.86 -9.09 -13.38
CA VAL A 31 7.28 -9.37 -13.26
C VAL A 31 7.69 -9.15 -11.79
N LEU A 32 7.80 -10.24 -11.04
CA LEU A 32 8.22 -10.18 -9.64
C LEU A 32 9.72 -9.85 -9.54
N THR A 33 10.03 -8.87 -8.71
CA THR A 33 11.38 -8.36 -8.44
C THR A 33 11.72 -8.59 -6.97
N GLU A 34 12.99 -8.81 -6.68
CA GLU A 34 13.47 -9.08 -5.32
C GLU A 34 14.25 -7.89 -4.77
N PHE A 35 13.95 -7.46 -3.54
CA PHE A 35 14.65 -6.36 -2.90
C PHE A 35 16.15 -6.65 -2.77
N GLY A 36 16.97 -5.68 -3.19
CA GLY A 36 18.44 -5.83 -3.19
C GLY A 36 18.99 -6.69 -4.34
N SER A 37 18.14 -7.16 -5.27
CA SER A 37 18.62 -7.82 -6.49
C SER A 37 19.32 -6.85 -7.43
N ARG A 38 20.17 -7.40 -8.30
CA ARG A 38 20.88 -6.64 -9.35
C ARG A 38 19.95 -6.06 -10.42
N THR A 39 18.69 -6.47 -10.47
CA THR A 39 17.69 -5.95 -11.41
C THR A 39 17.57 -4.43 -11.29
N PHE A 40 17.49 -3.88 -10.08
CA PHE A 40 17.33 -2.43 -9.85
C PHE A 40 18.51 -1.57 -10.32
N THR A 41 19.67 -2.19 -10.55
CA THR A 41 20.88 -1.53 -11.04
C THR A 41 21.25 -1.92 -12.47
N SER A 42 20.45 -2.79 -13.11
CA SER A 42 20.68 -3.22 -14.49
C SER A 42 20.40 -2.07 -15.46
N ALA A 43 21.16 -2.01 -16.57
CA ALA A 43 20.96 -0.97 -17.57
C ALA A 43 19.55 -1.06 -18.18
N GLU A 44 19.04 -2.28 -18.34
CA GLU A 44 17.71 -2.57 -18.86
C GLU A 44 16.61 -2.00 -17.95
N PHE A 45 16.70 -2.21 -16.63
CA PHE A 45 15.71 -1.68 -15.70
C PHE A 45 15.84 -0.16 -15.51
N LEU A 46 17.06 0.37 -15.47
CA LEU A 46 17.30 1.80 -15.33
C LEU A 46 16.83 2.59 -16.56
N ALA A 47 16.78 1.96 -17.75
CA ALA A 47 16.14 2.53 -18.92
C ALA A 47 14.62 2.69 -18.76
N LEU A 48 13.97 1.86 -17.92
CA LEU A 48 12.54 1.96 -17.61
C LEU A 48 12.27 2.94 -16.45
N ASN A 49 13.12 2.90 -15.40
CA ASN A 49 13.04 3.82 -14.27
C ASN A 49 14.45 4.19 -13.78
N PRO A 50 14.93 5.43 -14.02
CA PRO A 50 16.27 5.85 -13.64
C PRO A 50 16.49 5.91 -12.12
N ASN A 51 15.41 5.89 -11.32
CA ASN A 51 15.51 5.82 -9.86
C ASN A 51 15.85 4.41 -9.35
N GLY A 52 15.73 3.38 -10.18
CA GLY A 52 15.93 1.99 -9.75
C GLY A 52 14.89 1.51 -8.73
N LEU A 53 13.66 2.03 -8.79
CA LEU A 53 12.58 1.73 -7.84
C LEU A 53 11.38 1.05 -8.52
N ILE A 54 10.51 0.45 -7.70
CA ILE A 54 9.25 -0.18 -8.09
C ILE A 54 8.05 0.48 -7.39
N PRO A 55 6.85 0.43 -7.98
CA PRO A 55 6.48 -0.26 -9.23
C PRO A 55 6.93 0.47 -10.51
N VAL A 56 7.02 -0.29 -11.59
CA VAL A 56 7.15 0.23 -12.97
C VAL A 56 6.13 -0.46 -13.86
N LEU A 57 5.33 0.32 -14.57
CA LEU A 57 4.42 -0.16 -15.62
C LEU A 57 5.11 -0.02 -16.98
N GLN A 58 5.06 -1.07 -17.79
CA GLN A 58 5.42 -1.02 -19.20
C GLN A 58 4.19 -1.31 -20.06
N ASP A 59 3.92 -0.42 -21.01
CA ASP A 59 2.84 -0.50 -21.99
C ASP A 59 3.42 -0.38 -23.40
N GLY A 60 3.80 -1.52 -23.99
CA GLY A 60 4.58 -1.52 -25.23
C GLY A 60 5.92 -0.82 -25.02
N ASP A 61 6.15 0.24 -25.79
CA ASP A 61 7.38 1.06 -25.71
C ASP A 61 7.29 2.17 -24.64
N PHE A 62 6.11 2.39 -24.06
CA PHE A 62 5.91 3.38 -23.00
C PHE A 62 6.22 2.77 -21.64
N ALA A 63 7.02 3.46 -20.83
CA ALA A 63 7.31 3.08 -19.45
C ALA A 63 6.91 4.21 -18.49
N LEU A 64 6.34 3.84 -17.34
CA LEU A 64 5.90 4.77 -16.31
C LEU A 64 6.24 4.22 -14.92
N PHE A 65 6.82 5.07 -14.08
CA PHE A 65 7.06 4.81 -12.66
C PHE A 65 6.25 5.80 -11.81
N GLU A 66 6.29 5.64 -10.48
CA GLU A 66 5.38 6.22 -9.49
C GLU A 66 4.00 5.56 -9.47
N SER A 67 3.68 4.88 -8.37
CA SER A 67 2.40 4.16 -8.22
C SER A 67 1.15 5.02 -8.43
N SER A 68 1.12 6.25 -7.89
CA SER A 68 0.00 7.18 -8.09
C SER A 68 -0.16 7.55 -9.57
N ALA A 69 0.94 7.80 -10.28
CA ALA A 69 0.91 8.11 -11.72
C ALA A 69 0.44 6.90 -12.54
N ILE A 70 0.94 5.70 -12.21
CA ILE A 70 0.51 4.45 -12.83
C ILE A 70 -1.00 4.21 -12.63
N LEU A 71 -1.51 4.39 -11.41
CA LEU A 71 -2.93 4.23 -11.10
C LEU A 71 -3.80 5.19 -11.92
N VAL A 72 -3.43 6.47 -11.98
CA VAL A 72 -4.15 7.48 -12.77
C VAL A 72 -4.09 7.15 -14.27
N TYR A 73 -2.90 6.85 -14.80
CA TYR A 73 -2.71 6.46 -16.20
C TYR A 73 -3.60 5.28 -16.60
N LEU A 74 -3.62 4.21 -15.78
CA LEU A 74 -4.45 3.05 -16.05
C LEU A 74 -5.94 3.39 -16.00
N ALA A 75 -6.37 4.18 -15.00
CA ALA A 75 -7.76 4.59 -14.88
C ALA A 75 -8.23 5.46 -16.05
N GLU A 76 -7.37 6.36 -16.55
CA GLU A 76 -7.66 7.19 -17.73
C GLU A 76 -7.69 6.36 -19.01
N LYS A 77 -6.66 5.53 -19.23
CA LYS A 77 -6.53 4.67 -20.42
C LYS A 77 -7.71 3.72 -20.57
N PHE A 78 -8.13 3.08 -19.47
CA PHE A 78 -9.20 2.07 -19.48
C PHE A 78 -10.56 2.62 -19.02
N LYS A 79 -10.67 3.94 -18.81
CA LYS A 79 -11.90 4.64 -18.43
C LYS A 79 -12.54 4.08 -17.15
N TRP A 80 -11.74 3.82 -16.12
CA TRP A 80 -12.21 3.34 -14.80
C TRP A 80 -12.81 4.48 -13.97
N THR A 81 -13.90 5.05 -14.47
CA THR A 81 -14.59 6.20 -13.84
C THR A 81 -15.24 5.86 -12.51
N ASP A 82 -15.36 4.58 -12.18
CA ASP A 82 -15.79 4.08 -10.88
C ASP A 82 -14.73 4.29 -9.79
N LEU A 83 -13.44 4.17 -10.13
CA LEU A 83 -12.32 4.36 -9.21
C LEU A 83 -11.67 5.74 -9.32
N TYR A 84 -11.81 6.39 -10.49
CA TYR A 84 -11.32 7.74 -10.77
C TYR A 84 -12.44 8.59 -11.39
N PRO A 85 -13.32 9.16 -10.56
CA PRO A 85 -14.49 9.91 -11.02
C PRO A 85 -14.11 11.10 -11.91
N ARG A 86 -15.04 11.49 -12.80
CA ARG A 86 -14.92 12.69 -13.65
C ARG A 86 -15.55 13.94 -13.05
N ASP A 87 -16.36 13.79 -12.01
CA ASP A 87 -16.84 14.93 -11.23
C ASP A 87 -15.62 15.70 -10.70
N VAL A 88 -15.58 17.02 -10.95
CA VAL A 88 -14.40 17.83 -10.68
C VAL A 88 -14.00 17.82 -9.21
N HIS A 89 -14.97 17.76 -8.30
CA HIS A 89 -14.71 17.78 -6.87
C HIS A 89 -14.20 16.43 -6.37
N ALA A 90 -14.86 15.32 -6.74
CA ALA A 90 -14.39 13.98 -6.39
C ALA A 90 -13.02 13.69 -7.00
N HIS A 91 -12.81 14.06 -8.27
CA HIS A 91 -11.53 13.95 -8.96
C HIS A 91 -10.42 14.72 -8.24
N ALA A 92 -10.69 15.98 -7.86
CA ALA A 92 -9.74 16.79 -7.10
C ALA A 92 -9.42 16.18 -5.73
N LYS A 93 -10.39 15.53 -5.07
CA LYS A 93 -10.18 14.84 -3.79
C LYS A 93 -9.33 13.58 -3.91
N VAL A 94 -9.50 12.79 -4.98
CA VAL A 94 -8.61 11.67 -5.29
C VAL A 94 -7.18 12.17 -5.46
N ASN A 95 -6.98 13.20 -6.29
CA ASN A 95 -5.65 13.76 -6.53
C ASN A 95 -5.04 14.40 -5.28
N GLN A 96 -5.84 15.14 -4.50
CA GLN A 96 -5.42 15.68 -3.21
C GLN A 96 -4.80 14.60 -2.33
N TYR A 97 -5.50 13.47 -2.16
CA TYR A 97 -4.99 12.39 -1.33
C TYR A 97 -3.75 11.73 -1.93
N LEU A 98 -3.76 11.40 -3.23
CA LEU A 98 -2.61 10.76 -3.89
C LEU A 98 -1.34 11.62 -3.75
N HIS A 99 -1.45 12.94 -3.96
CA HIS A 99 -0.33 13.86 -3.77
C HIS A 99 0.09 13.99 -2.30
N TRP A 100 -0.87 14.16 -1.38
CA TRP A 100 -0.62 14.25 0.05
C TRP A 100 0.05 12.97 0.61
N HIS A 101 -0.36 11.80 0.13
CA HIS A 101 0.11 10.50 0.56
C HIS A 101 1.63 10.36 0.46
N HIS A 102 2.25 10.85 -0.61
CA HIS A 102 3.69 10.68 -0.88
C HIS A 102 4.61 11.19 0.24
N THR A 103 4.26 12.29 0.90
CA THR A 103 5.07 12.92 1.94
C THR A 103 4.48 12.76 3.34
N ASN A 104 3.36 12.03 3.46
CA ASN A 104 2.67 11.84 4.73
C ASN A 104 2.48 10.36 5.04
N ALA A 105 1.33 9.77 4.71
CA ALA A 105 1.04 8.38 5.07
C ALA A 105 2.11 7.41 4.57
N ARG A 106 2.69 7.63 3.38
CA ARG A 106 3.78 6.82 2.82
C ARG A 106 5.04 6.73 3.69
N GLN A 107 5.22 7.66 4.62
CA GLN A 107 6.36 7.63 5.53
C GLN A 107 6.30 6.46 6.50
N ILE A 108 5.12 5.87 6.77
CA ILE A 108 4.95 4.75 7.72
C ILE A 108 5.92 3.60 7.39
N THR A 109 6.03 3.19 6.12
CA THR A 109 6.97 2.11 5.76
C THR A 109 8.41 2.47 6.17
N MET A 110 8.88 3.68 5.86
CA MET A 110 10.28 4.07 6.09
C MET A 110 10.59 4.43 7.54
N THR A 111 9.61 4.88 8.31
CA THR A 111 9.79 5.28 9.71
C THR A 111 9.37 4.21 10.71
N VAL A 112 8.62 3.19 10.28
CA VAL A 112 8.11 2.14 11.18
C VAL A 112 8.54 0.75 10.72
N LEU A 113 8.05 0.30 9.56
CA LEU A 113 8.27 -1.08 9.10
C LEU A 113 9.75 -1.39 8.86
N VAL A 114 10.46 -0.52 8.14
CA VAL A 114 11.87 -0.71 7.78
C VAL A 114 12.78 -0.70 9.02
N PRO A 115 12.66 0.28 9.95
CA PRO A 115 13.38 0.24 11.23
C PRO A 115 13.09 -1.01 12.07
N LEU A 116 11.81 -1.39 12.23
CA LEU A 116 11.45 -2.59 12.98
C LEU A 116 12.03 -3.86 12.38
N LYS A 117 11.99 -3.99 11.04
CA LYS A 117 12.65 -5.09 10.32
C LYS A 117 14.13 -5.13 10.63
N ARG A 118 14.84 -4.00 10.51
CA ARG A 118 16.29 -3.93 10.78
C ARG A 118 16.62 -4.33 12.21
N ILE A 119 15.85 -3.86 13.19
CA ILE A 119 15.98 -4.24 14.61
C ILE A 119 15.80 -5.74 14.79
N LYS A 120 14.73 -6.33 14.23
CA LYS A 120 14.48 -7.78 14.32
C LYS A 120 15.58 -8.63 13.69
N GLN A 121 16.26 -8.10 12.68
CA GLN A 121 17.37 -8.75 12.00
C GLN A 121 18.73 -8.47 12.65
N ASN A 122 18.79 -7.74 13.76
CA ASN A 122 20.03 -7.26 14.40
C ASN A 122 20.92 -6.45 13.44
N LYS A 123 20.30 -5.65 12.57
CA LYS A 123 20.93 -4.77 11.56
C LYS A 123 20.50 -3.31 11.74
N GLN A 124 20.14 -2.92 12.97
CA GLN A 124 19.65 -1.59 13.26
C GLN A 124 20.70 -0.51 12.99
N LEU A 125 20.26 0.60 12.41
CA LEU A 125 21.01 1.83 12.29
C LEU A 125 20.78 2.71 13.52
N PRO A 126 21.66 3.69 13.82
CA PRO A 126 21.49 4.58 14.98
C PRO A 126 20.10 5.24 15.06
N ASP A 127 19.57 5.66 13.91
CA ASP A 127 18.29 6.37 13.84
C ASP A 127 17.06 5.45 13.99
N ASP A 128 17.21 4.13 13.80
CA ASP A 128 16.08 3.19 13.86
C ASP A 128 15.41 3.20 15.24
N ILE A 129 16.19 3.35 16.31
CA ILE A 129 15.68 3.39 17.68
C ILE A 129 14.80 4.63 17.89
N VAL A 130 15.23 5.78 17.35
CA VAL A 130 14.50 7.05 17.45
C VAL A 130 13.20 6.95 16.64
N LEU A 131 13.28 6.48 15.39
CA LEU A 131 12.12 6.32 14.51
C LEU A 131 11.06 5.40 15.11
N VAL A 132 11.45 4.25 15.66
CA VAL A 132 10.51 3.32 16.30
C VAL A 132 9.90 3.91 17.57
N LYS A 133 10.67 4.67 18.36
CA LYS A 133 10.15 5.36 19.55
C LYS A 133 9.11 6.42 19.19
N GLU A 134 9.28 7.11 18.07
CA GLU A 134 8.37 8.17 17.60
C GLU A 134 7.18 7.65 16.79
N ALA A 135 7.23 6.40 16.33
CA ALA A 135 6.19 5.77 15.52
C ALA A 135 4.78 5.93 16.09
N PRO A 136 4.50 5.72 17.40
CA PRO A 136 3.15 5.89 17.93
C PRO A 136 2.59 7.31 17.76
N ALA A 137 3.43 8.35 17.91
CA ALA A 137 3.00 9.74 17.74
C ALA A 137 2.71 10.08 16.27
N LEU A 138 3.55 9.58 15.35
CA LEU A 138 3.33 9.69 13.92
C LEU A 138 2.01 9.01 13.51
N LEU A 139 1.80 7.76 13.96
CA LEU A 139 0.61 6.99 13.66
C LEU A 139 -0.66 7.66 14.21
N ALA A 140 -0.64 8.11 15.46
CA ALA A 140 -1.76 8.85 16.04
C ALA A 140 -2.09 10.12 15.24
N LYS A 141 -1.07 10.88 14.82
CA LYS A 141 -1.27 12.08 13.97
C LYS A 141 -1.91 11.72 12.63
N LEU A 142 -1.40 10.68 11.96
CA LEU A 142 -1.91 10.26 10.65
C LEU A 142 -3.34 9.74 10.75
N LEU A 143 -3.65 8.90 11.74
CA LEU A 143 -4.99 8.34 11.92
C LEU A 143 -6.02 9.42 12.26
N LYS A 144 -5.67 10.39 13.10
CA LYS A 144 -6.51 11.59 13.34
C LYS A 144 -6.78 12.34 12.05
N LEU A 145 -5.82 12.44 11.15
CA LEU A 145 -5.99 13.14 9.88
C LEU A 145 -6.87 12.33 8.90
N ILE A 146 -6.69 11.01 8.82
CA ILE A 146 -7.55 10.14 8.00
C ILE A 146 -9.00 10.19 8.49
N GLU A 147 -9.25 10.23 9.80
CA GLU A 147 -10.58 10.45 10.38
C GLU A 147 -11.28 11.74 9.87
N THR A 148 -10.50 12.78 9.54
CA THR A 148 -11.02 14.01 8.92
C THR A 148 -11.30 13.88 7.43
N PHE A 149 -10.53 13.05 6.71
CA PHE A 149 -10.75 12.80 5.28
C PHE A 149 -11.96 11.90 5.03
N LEU A 150 -12.27 11.02 5.98
CA LEU A 150 -13.46 10.17 5.98
C LEU A 150 -14.71 10.98 6.37
N VAL A 151 -15.09 11.94 5.52
CA VAL A 151 -16.36 12.67 5.61
C VAL A 151 -17.53 11.78 5.16
N LYS A 152 -17.27 10.92 4.16
CA LYS A 152 -18.13 9.80 3.75
C LYS A 152 -17.43 8.47 4.03
N ASP A 153 -17.89 7.40 3.38
CA ASP A 153 -17.37 6.05 3.59
C ASP A 153 -15.94 5.85 3.09
N PHE A 154 -15.46 6.69 2.16
CA PHE A 154 -14.16 6.56 1.51
C PHE A 154 -13.39 7.89 1.45
N ILE A 155 -12.07 7.80 1.27
CA ILE A 155 -11.08 8.88 1.46
C ILE A 155 -11.37 10.11 0.59
N ALA A 156 -11.83 9.91 -0.64
CA ALA A 156 -12.12 10.99 -1.58
C ALA A 156 -13.52 11.62 -1.39
N GLU A 157 -14.13 11.45 -0.21
CA GLU A 157 -15.49 11.90 0.11
C GLU A 157 -16.57 11.28 -0.81
N THR A 158 -16.34 10.01 -1.18
CA THR A 158 -17.20 9.19 -2.04
C THR A 158 -17.91 8.10 -1.25
N ASN A 159 -18.95 7.49 -1.85
CA ASN A 159 -19.65 6.32 -1.30
C ASN A 159 -19.09 4.99 -1.81
N THR A 160 -18.11 5.04 -2.71
CA THR A 160 -17.41 3.88 -3.29
C THR A 160 -15.90 4.13 -3.23
N PRO A 161 -15.08 3.07 -3.15
CA PRO A 161 -13.62 3.24 -3.10
C PRO A 161 -13.10 3.87 -4.39
N THR A 162 -12.06 4.67 -4.25
CA THR A 162 -11.33 5.33 -5.34
C THR A 162 -9.86 4.93 -5.33
N LEU A 163 -9.07 5.36 -6.32
CA LEU A 163 -7.62 5.16 -6.34
C LEU A 163 -6.94 5.60 -5.03
N ALA A 164 -7.45 6.66 -4.40
CA ALA A 164 -6.96 7.15 -3.11
C ALA A 164 -7.07 6.08 -2.00
N ASP A 165 -8.16 5.33 -1.96
CA ASP A 165 -8.40 4.29 -0.97
C ASP A 165 -7.45 3.10 -1.14
N PHE A 166 -7.14 2.69 -2.37
CA PHE A 166 -6.17 1.61 -2.62
C PHE A 166 -4.75 2.01 -2.20
N ALA A 167 -4.33 3.24 -2.53
CA ALA A 167 -3.05 3.78 -2.08
C ALA A 167 -2.98 3.89 -0.54
N ALA A 168 -4.04 4.42 0.09
CA ALA A 168 -4.16 4.54 1.53
C ALA A 168 -4.11 3.17 2.21
N TYR A 169 -4.97 2.25 1.80
CA TYR A 169 -5.17 0.99 2.49
C TYR A 169 -3.90 0.16 2.50
N CYS A 170 -3.21 0.06 1.37
CA CYS A 170 -1.98 -0.72 1.30
C CYS A 170 -0.89 -0.19 2.26
N GLU A 171 -0.94 1.10 2.64
CA GLU A 171 -0.03 1.72 3.62
C GLU A 171 -0.47 1.51 5.07
N PHE A 172 -1.77 1.45 5.33
CA PHE A 172 -2.29 1.31 6.68
C PHE A 172 -2.44 -0.14 7.14
N VAL A 173 -2.75 -1.06 6.22
CA VAL A 173 -2.93 -2.49 6.53
C VAL A 173 -1.67 -3.13 7.11
N GLN A 174 -0.48 -2.67 6.74
CA GLN A 174 0.77 -3.15 7.34
C GLN A 174 0.83 -2.88 8.86
N ILE A 175 0.29 -1.75 9.34
CA ILE A 175 0.27 -1.42 10.78
C ILE A 175 -0.64 -2.41 11.52
N GLU A 176 -1.82 -2.66 10.95
CA GLU A 176 -2.78 -3.60 11.51
C GLU A 176 -2.21 -5.02 11.56
N LEU A 177 -1.62 -5.50 10.45
CA LEU A 177 -0.99 -6.82 10.38
C LEU A 177 0.17 -6.96 11.36
N MET A 178 0.89 -5.87 11.64
CA MET A 178 1.97 -5.87 12.62
C MET A 178 1.48 -5.84 14.09
N GLY A 179 0.26 -5.38 14.36
CA GLY A 179 -0.28 -5.35 15.72
C GLY A 179 0.38 -4.35 16.66
N ILE A 180 1.04 -3.34 16.11
CA ILE A 180 1.84 -2.37 16.86
C ILE A 180 1.04 -1.12 17.25
N PHE A 181 -0.23 -1.04 16.87
CA PHE A 181 -1.04 0.15 17.10
C PHE A 181 -2.51 -0.21 17.32
N GLU A 182 -3.12 0.43 18.32
CA GLU A 182 -4.53 0.25 18.64
C GLU A 182 -5.38 1.10 17.68
N LEU A 183 -6.21 0.45 16.88
CA LEU A 183 -7.02 1.11 15.85
C LEU A 183 -8.43 1.47 16.36
N SER A 184 -8.87 0.85 17.46
CA SER A 184 -10.24 1.02 17.98
C SER A 184 -10.56 2.44 18.45
N ASP A 185 -9.54 3.25 18.78
CA ASP A 185 -9.69 4.68 19.10
C ASP A 185 -10.13 5.55 17.90
N TYR A 186 -10.10 4.99 16.68
CA TYR A 186 -10.39 5.68 15.42
C TYR A 186 -11.57 4.99 14.72
N PRO A 187 -12.82 5.36 15.05
CA PRO A 187 -14.00 4.61 14.62
C PRO A 187 -14.28 4.69 13.12
N LYS A 188 -14.11 5.86 12.47
CA LYS A 188 -14.35 5.95 11.02
C LYS A 188 -13.25 5.24 10.24
N PHE A 189 -12.01 5.39 10.70
CA PHE A 189 -10.86 4.69 10.13
C PHE A 189 -11.03 3.17 10.25
N SER A 190 -11.42 2.69 11.44
CA SER A 190 -11.71 1.27 11.67
C SER A 190 -12.83 0.78 10.75
N ALA A 191 -13.93 1.54 10.63
CA ALA A 191 -15.02 1.19 9.71
C ALA A 191 -14.55 1.16 8.24
N TRP A 192 -13.70 2.10 7.84
CA TRP A 192 -13.11 2.15 6.50
C TRP A 192 -12.19 0.97 6.22
N MET A 193 -11.30 0.59 7.16
CA MET A 193 -10.48 -0.61 7.06
C MET A 193 -11.34 -1.86 6.87
N GLN A 194 -12.43 -1.99 7.64
CA GLN A 194 -13.37 -3.11 7.50
C GLN A 194 -14.12 -3.13 6.16
N ARG A 195 -14.43 -1.96 5.58
CA ARG A 195 -14.99 -1.88 4.22
C ARG A 195 -13.97 -2.34 3.18
N MET A 196 -12.73 -1.87 3.27
CA MET A 196 -11.66 -2.21 2.32
C MET A 196 -11.31 -3.71 2.34
N LYS A 197 -11.35 -4.37 3.51
CA LYS A 197 -11.16 -5.83 3.65
C LYS A 197 -12.17 -6.67 2.89
N LYS A 198 -13.37 -6.14 2.64
CA LYS A 198 -14.44 -6.84 1.92
C LYS A 198 -14.32 -6.74 0.40
N LEU A 199 -13.37 -5.95 -0.11
CA LEU A 199 -13.18 -5.79 -1.54
C LEU A 199 -12.56 -7.06 -2.16
N PRO A 200 -12.93 -7.41 -3.40
CA PRO A 200 -12.32 -8.54 -4.10
C PRO A 200 -10.81 -8.42 -4.19
N MET A 201 -10.13 -9.57 -4.27
CA MET A 201 -8.67 -9.69 -4.36
C MET A 201 -7.91 -9.22 -3.11
N HIS A 202 -8.60 -8.82 -2.02
CA HIS A 202 -7.95 -8.29 -0.83
C HIS A 202 -6.90 -9.27 -0.26
N ASP A 203 -7.31 -10.50 0.04
CA ASP A 203 -6.45 -11.47 0.72
C ASP A 203 -5.28 -11.90 -0.17
N GLU A 204 -5.53 -12.13 -1.47
CA GLU A 204 -4.49 -12.53 -2.43
C GLU A 204 -3.42 -11.45 -2.61
N ILE A 205 -3.83 -10.18 -2.65
CA ILE A 205 -2.89 -9.04 -2.80
C ILE A 205 -2.01 -8.87 -1.56
N HIS A 206 -2.53 -9.20 -0.38
CA HIS A 206 -1.84 -8.99 0.89
C HIS A 206 -1.12 -10.24 1.41
N ALA A 207 -1.28 -11.40 0.76
CA ALA A 207 -0.68 -12.67 1.16
C ALA A 207 0.85 -12.58 1.31
N THR A 208 1.56 -12.05 0.30
CA THR A 208 3.03 -11.94 0.33
C THR A 208 3.53 -11.03 1.47
N LEU A 209 2.84 -9.92 1.73
CA LEU A 209 3.17 -9.07 2.88
C LEU A 209 2.93 -9.82 4.20
N ASN A 210 1.80 -10.52 4.31
CA ASN A 210 1.41 -11.26 5.50
C ASN A 210 2.43 -12.35 5.86
N GLU A 211 2.90 -13.11 4.87
CA GLU A 211 3.99 -14.09 5.01
C GLU A 211 5.28 -13.41 5.43
N PHE A 212 5.68 -12.34 4.73
CA PHE A 212 6.88 -11.58 5.04
C PHE A 212 6.90 -11.04 6.49
N LEU A 213 5.77 -10.53 6.99
CA LEU A 213 5.67 -10.06 8.37
C LEU A 213 5.69 -11.22 9.39
N ALA A 214 5.15 -12.38 9.04
CA ALA A 214 5.21 -13.58 9.86
C ALA A 214 6.67 -14.06 10.00
N ASP A 215 7.41 -14.14 8.90
CA ASP A 215 8.82 -14.57 8.87
C ASP A 215 9.72 -13.64 9.67
N LEU A 216 9.40 -12.35 9.71
CA LEU A 216 10.11 -11.36 10.53
C LEU A 216 9.74 -11.39 12.01
N GLY A 217 8.76 -12.21 12.42
CA GLY A 217 8.22 -12.21 13.78
C GLY A 217 7.61 -10.86 14.16
N LEU A 218 7.04 -10.16 13.17
CA LEU A 218 6.40 -8.86 13.29
C LEU A 218 4.87 -8.92 13.18
N LYS A 219 4.27 -10.10 13.00
CA LYS A 219 2.82 -10.26 12.90
C LYS A 219 2.14 -10.21 14.28
N THR A 220 0.90 -9.71 14.34
CA THR A 220 0.01 -9.87 15.50
C THR A 220 0.00 -11.30 16.02
N LYS A 221 0.28 -11.52 17.31
CA LYS A 221 0.00 -12.79 18.01
C LYS A 221 -1.49 -13.06 18.23
N ALA A 222 -2.38 -12.17 17.79
CA ALA A 222 -3.82 -12.25 18.06
C ALA A 222 -4.50 -13.52 17.53
N LYS A 223 -3.96 -14.17 16.48
CA LYS A 223 -4.48 -15.46 15.98
C LYS A 223 -3.92 -16.72 16.65
N ALA A 224 -2.87 -16.62 17.47
CA ALA A 224 -2.38 -17.77 18.23
C ALA A 224 -3.36 -18.25 19.33
N LYS A 225 -4.46 -17.51 19.56
CA LYS A 225 -5.53 -17.90 20.48
C LYS A 225 -6.76 -18.53 19.80
N GLU A 226 -6.99 -18.32 18.51
CA GLU A 226 -8.14 -18.92 17.81
C GLU A 226 -7.83 -20.34 17.32
N GLU A 227 -6.57 -20.62 16.94
CA GLU A 227 -6.14 -21.98 16.57
C GLU A 227 -5.88 -22.89 17.78
N ALA A 228 -5.72 -22.32 18.99
CA ALA A 228 -5.55 -23.09 20.23
C ALA A 228 -6.90 -23.46 20.90
N THR A 229 -8.02 -22.97 20.38
CA THR A 229 -9.38 -23.27 20.87
C THR A 229 -10.22 -24.08 19.89
N ALA A 230 -9.63 -24.51 18.77
CA ALA A 230 -10.27 -25.28 17.71
C ALA A 230 -9.73 -26.73 17.64
N ASP A 231 -9.31 -27.30 18.77
CA ASP A 231 -9.08 -28.74 18.90
C ASP A 231 -10.16 -29.31 19.85
N PRO A 232 -11.07 -30.18 19.36
CA PRO A 232 -12.14 -30.78 20.17
C PRO A 232 -11.66 -31.71 21.28
#